data_AF-I1S0M6-F1
#
_entry.id   AF-I1S0M6-F1
#
_cell.length_a   1.000
_cell.length_b   1.000
_cell.length_c   1.000
_cell.angle_alpha   90.00
_cell.angle_beta   90.00
_cell.angle_gamma   90.00
#
_symmetry.space_group_name_H-M   'P 1'
#
loop_
_entity.id
_entity.type
_entity.pdbx_description
1 polymer ?
#
loop_
_entity_poly.entity_id
_entity_poly.type
_entity_poly.pdbx_seq_one_letter_code
_entity_poly.pdbx_strand_id
1 'polypeptide(L)'
;MMNHARVKALKSDGKTVSKKAIKSGRASANLTPHGSPFASLLTSPAHSAAPSRAASDESEDEFEYDDTMSIASASSLVDTNDDGTNTFDAKKFMEELQDRKHNNSDARTQLLELYIKVLRHRFAPATHEWLDESANELAELFVRGANRGMEARERLLYLQAYLLTLSSSEEVDVYEHGEGTLKQIIADDDDEECKAFGIYALCFTVLYGGGGETEALELLDYLYAIIESDGDNIDSFDNGFIVAAALRGWSFVASHVDDFSYAATMALDGFYEQLDSVDVGVQTNASACIALIFESARNHEEETGESWDLPVNPEKLTGRMSELAKQSSKSVSKKDRRDLRDSLISAITSLEKGVGPGYSSAGYTPQKGERLASKPNEDGVVEFGYRHKLRLGNYVAVIDSWSLSSRIDMMRLLFGGHLQKHIFENPVVAECLSDADFTEQGSRK
;
A
#
# COMPACT_ATOMS: atom_id res chain seq x y z
N MET A 1 -12.37 3.80 -17.86
CA MET A 1 -12.08 2.94 -16.69
C MET A 1 -13.38 2.45 -16.07
N MET A 2 -13.39 1.27 -15.43
CA MET A 2 -14.53 0.83 -14.60
C MET A 2 -14.30 1.36 -13.18
N ASN A 3 -15.28 2.13 -12.70
CA ASN A 3 -15.25 2.80 -11.41
C ASN A 3 -15.45 1.80 -10.27
N HIS A 4 -14.78 2.00 -9.14
CA HIS A 4 -15.05 1.24 -7.91
C HIS A 4 -16.44 1.64 -7.39
N ALA A 5 -17.37 0.69 -7.42
CA ALA A 5 -18.81 0.94 -7.26
C ALA A 5 -19.17 1.43 -5.84
N ARG A 6 -18.36 1.06 -4.84
CA ARG A 6 -18.63 1.31 -3.42
C ARG A 6 -18.57 2.79 -3.03
N VAL A 7 -17.57 3.53 -3.50
CA VAL A 7 -17.41 4.97 -3.22
C VAL A 7 -18.54 5.80 -3.87
N LYS A 8 -19.11 5.36 -5.00
CA LYS A 8 -20.25 6.02 -5.66
C LYS A 8 -21.61 5.63 -5.09
N ALA A 9 -21.76 4.41 -4.56
CA ALA A 9 -23.05 3.89 -4.11
C ALA A 9 -23.59 4.61 -2.85
N LEU A 10 -22.72 5.17 -2.02
CA LEU A 10 -23.09 5.85 -0.77
C LEU A 10 -23.59 7.30 -0.97
N LYS A 11 -23.71 7.78 -2.22
CA LYS A 11 -24.23 9.13 -2.56
C LYS A 11 -25.69 9.39 -2.15
N SER A 12 -26.47 8.38 -1.73
CA SER A 12 -27.92 8.54 -1.57
C SER A 12 -28.45 8.95 -0.19
N ASP A 13 -27.65 8.98 0.88
CA ASP A 13 -28.18 9.29 2.22
C ASP A 13 -27.45 10.43 2.96
N GLY A 14 -27.86 11.66 2.65
CA GLY A 14 -28.35 12.57 3.70
C GLY A 14 -27.37 13.36 4.60
N LYS A 15 -26.89 14.50 4.07
CA LYS A 15 -26.73 15.83 4.73
C LYS A 15 -25.73 16.00 5.89
N THR A 16 -24.65 16.69 5.55
CA THR A 16 -23.63 17.32 6.41
C THR A 16 -24.12 18.55 7.18
N VAL A 17 -23.53 18.78 8.37
CA VAL A 17 -23.47 20.11 9.01
C VAL A 17 -22.04 20.38 9.50
N SER A 18 -21.33 21.23 8.75
CA SER A 18 -19.98 21.73 9.05
C SER A 18 -19.93 22.58 10.32
N LYS A 19 -18.85 22.43 11.12
CA LYS A 19 -18.35 23.48 12.02
C LYS A 19 -16.84 23.64 11.96
N LYS A 20 -16.45 24.84 11.54
CA LYS A 20 -15.10 25.40 11.46
C LYS A 20 -14.43 25.69 12.83
N ALA A 21 -13.11 25.56 12.80
CA ALA A 21 -12.05 26.48 13.28
C ALA A 21 -11.74 26.64 14.78
N ILE A 22 -10.50 26.27 15.18
CA ILE A 22 -9.58 26.99 16.09
C ILE A 22 -8.13 26.60 15.71
N LYS A 23 -7.34 27.42 14.98
CA LYS A 23 -6.35 28.43 15.41
C LYS A 23 -5.15 27.96 16.27
N SER A 24 -3.99 27.83 15.60
CA SER A 24 -2.66 28.43 15.86
C SER A 24 -2.17 28.67 17.30
N GLY A 25 -0.98 28.14 17.62
CA GLY A 25 -0.14 28.58 18.75
C GLY A 25 1.35 28.38 18.48
N ARG A 26 2.08 29.48 18.25
CA ARG A 26 3.55 29.58 18.19
C ARG A 26 4.22 29.19 19.51
N ALA A 27 5.42 28.59 19.45
CA ALA A 27 6.56 29.01 20.28
C ALA A 27 7.90 28.50 19.72
N SER A 28 8.81 29.43 19.42
CA SER A 28 10.24 29.19 19.18
C SER A 28 11.01 29.29 20.51
N ALA A 29 12.03 28.46 20.72
CA ALA A 29 13.26 28.84 21.46
C ALA A 29 14.36 27.76 21.39
N ASN A 30 15.45 28.11 20.70
CA ASN A 30 16.88 27.92 21.03
C ASN A 30 17.34 26.69 21.85
N LEU A 31 18.33 25.95 21.32
CA LEU A 31 19.70 25.86 21.88
C LEU A 31 20.57 24.87 21.06
N THR A 32 21.65 25.39 20.45
CA THR A 32 22.82 24.61 20.02
C THR A 32 23.74 24.33 21.22
N PRO A 33 24.65 23.34 21.12
CA PRO A 33 26.05 23.72 20.90
C PRO A 33 26.89 22.76 20.02
N HIS A 34 27.91 23.37 19.39
CA HIS A 34 29.22 22.84 18.97
C HIS A 34 29.70 21.59 19.76
N GLY A 35 30.43 20.61 19.24
CA GLY A 35 31.31 20.52 18.08
C GLY A 35 32.59 19.77 18.46
N SER A 36 33.03 18.80 17.65
CA SER A 36 34.42 18.57 17.17
C SER A 36 34.72 17.10 16.79
N PRO A 37 35.71 16.87 15.90
CA PRO A 37 35.74 15.78 14.93
C PRO A 37 36.77 14.69 15.26
N PHE A 38 36.62 13.50 14.68
CA PHE A 38 37.76 12.60 14.45
C PHE A 38 37.65 11.87 13.11
N ALA A 39 38.76 11.91 12.37
CA ALA A 39 38.99 11.25 11.09
C ALA A 39 40.01 10.12 11.28
N SER A 40 39.78 9.02 10.56
CA SER A 40 40.78 8.00 10.17
C SER A 40 40.10 7.13 9.11
N LEU A 41 40.33 7.28 7.80
CA LEU A 41 41.50 6.88 7.00
C LEU A 41 42.11 5.53 7.43
N LEU A 42 42.00 4.54 6.52
CA LEU A 42 42.94 3.44 6.15
C LEU A 42 42.11 2.25 5.60
N THR A 43 41.85 2.18 4.30
CA THR A 43 42.60 1.45 3.25
C THR A 43 42.77 -0.06 3.49
N SER A 44 42.14 -0.88 2.63
CA SER A 44 42.60 -2.21 2.22
C SER A 44 41.79 -2.73 1.00
N PRO A 45 42.33 -3.66 0.18
CA PRO A 45 42.50 -3.42 -1.26
C PRO A 45 41.53 -4.16 -2.20
N ALA A 46 41.53 -3.67 -3.44
CA ALA A 46 40.89 -4.24 -4.62
C ALA A 46 41.62 -5.48 -5.16
N HIS A 47 40.84 -6.52 -5.50
CA HIS A 47 40.95 -7.46 -6.64
C HIS A 47 39.77 -8.44 -6.44
N SER A 48 38.88 -8.68 -7.40
CA SER A 48 39.11 -9.36 -8.68
C SER A 48 37.92 -9.20 -9.63
N ALA A 49 38.19 -9.30 -10.93
CA ALA A 49 37.25 -9.12 -12.03
C ALA A 49 36.69 -10.44 -12.62
N ALA A 50 35.42 -10.37 -13.07
CA ALA A 50 34.77 -11.07 -14.20
C ALA A 50 34.40 -12.57 -14.10
N PRO A 51 33.47 -13.11 -14.95
CA PRO A 51 32.18 -12.59 -15.45
C PRO A 51 31.00 -13.63 -15.48
N SER A 52 29.76 -13.11 -15.59
CA SER A 52 28.53 -13.67 -16.20
C SER A 52 27.92 -15.02 -15.77
N ARG A 53 26.67 -15.01 -15.26
CA ARG A 53 25.43 -15.51 -15.94
C ARG A 53 24.20 -15.45 -14.99
N ALA A 54 23.04 -15.25 -15.62
CA ALA A 54 21.64 -15.33 -15.16
C ALA A 54 21.39 -15.65 -13.68
N ALA A 55 20.79 -14.70 -12.96
CA ALA A 55 20.12 -14.96 -11.70
C ALA A 55 18.65 -14.58 -11.85
N SER A 56 17.82 -15.56 -11.51
CA SER A 56 16.37 -15.56 -11.41
C SER A 56 15.85 -14.39 -10.59
N ASP A 57 14.66 -13.97 -10.99
CA ASP A 57 13.71 -13.17 -10.26
C ASP A 57 13.26 -13.96 -9.01
N GLU A 58 14.04 -13.89 -7.93
CA GLU A 58 13.61 -14.27 -6.58
C GLU A 58 13.22 -12.98 -5.85
N SER A 59 11.94 -12.67 -5.91
CA SER A 59 11.30 -11.77 -4.94
C SER A 59 11.25 -12.51 -3.62
N GLU A 60 12.27 -12.32 -2.77
CA GLU A 60 12.19 -12.72 -1.36
C GLU A 60 11.21 -11.76 -0.67
N ASP A 61 10.04 -12.29 -0.34
CA ASP A 61 9.06 -11.70 0.56
C ASP A 61 9.71 -11.59 1.95
N GLU A 62 9.94 -10.37 2.43
CA GLU A 62 10.63 -10.06 3.70
C GLU A 62 9.80 -10.43 4.96
N PHE A 63 8.75 -11.25 4.81
CA PHE A 63 7.85 -11.66 5.90
C PHE A 63 7.51 -13.15 5.85
N GLU A 64 8.47 -14.02 5.50
CA GLU A 64 8.28 -15.47 5.61
C GLU A 64 8.29 -15.87 7.11
N TYR A 65 7.12 -15.82 7.75
CA TYR A 65 6.93 -16.30 9.12
C TYR A 65 7.16 -17.82 9.17
N ASP A 66 8.09 -18.25 10.02
CA ASP A 66 8.44 -19.65 10.30
C ASP A 66 7.17 -20.50 10.53
N ASP A 67 6.96 -21.48 9.65
CA ASP A 67 5.73 -22.25 9.50
C ASP A 67 5.57 -23.38 10.55
N THR A 68 6.25 -23.27 11.69
CA THR A 68 6.29 -24.31 12.74
C THR A 68 5.58 -23.92 14.04
N MET A 69 4.31 -23.52 13.96
CA MET A 69 3.45 -23.37 15.14
C MET A 69 2.88 -24.72 15.59
N SER A 70 3.17 -25.14 16.82
CA SER A 70 2.65 -26.36 17.45
C SER A 70 1.23 -26.13 17.99
N ILE A 71 0.23 -26.41 17.15
CA ILE A 71 -1.21 -26.23 17.36
C ILE A 71 -1.77 -27.33 18.30
N ALA A 72 -1.57 -27.21 19.61
CA ALA A 72 -2.27 -28.06 20.58
C ALA A 72 -3.62 -27.46 21.03
N SER A 73 -3.71 -26.13 21.14
CA SER A 73 -4.95 -25.43 21.55
C SER A 73 -5.79 -24.92 20.36
N ALA A 74 -5.14 -24.64 19.23
CA ALA A 74 -5.78 -24.13 18.02
C ALA A 74 -6.57 -25.19 17.22
N SER A 75 -6.46 -26.49 17.57
CA SER A 75 -7.23 -27.54 16.90
C SER A 75 -8.72 -27.50 17.21
N SER A 76 -9.14 -26.71 18.19
CA SER A 76 -10.54 -26.62 18.61
C SER A 76 -11.29 -25.40 18.05
N LEU A 77 -10.58 -24.56 17.28
CA LEU A 77 -11.13 -23.40 16.57
C LEU A 77 -11.22 -23.64 15.06
N VAL A 78 -10.46 -24.60 14.55
CA VAL A 78 -10.42 -24.97 13.13
C VAL A 78 -10.82 -26.43 13.01
N ASP A 79 -11.96 -26.69 12.39
CA ASP A 79 -12.40 -28.04 12.04
C ASP A 79 -12.15 -28.30 10.56
N THR A 80 -11.70 -29.51 10.21
CA THR A 80 -11.57 -29.94 8.82
C THR A 80 -12.74 -30.86 8.49
N ASN A 81 -13.60 -30.43 7.58
CA ASN A 81 -14.72 -31.20 7.08
C ASN A 81 -14.25 -32.40 6.23
N ASP A 82 -15.14 -33.38 6.05
CA ASP A 82 -14.88 -34.60 5.27
C ASP A 82 -14.50 -34.34 3.80
N ASP A 83 -14.86 -33.17 3.26
CA ASP A 83 -14.51 -32.71 1.91
C ASP A 83 -13.16 -31.98 1.83
N GLY A 84 -12.46 -31.86 2.96
CA GLY A 84 -11.17 -31.17 3.07
C GLY A 84 -11.27 -29.65 3.23
N THR A 85 -12.48 -29.09 3.32
CA THR A 85 -12.67 -27.67 3.67
C THR A 85 -12.43 -27.45 5.16
N ASN A 86 -11.88 -26.28 5.52
CA ASN A 86 -11.70 -25.91 6.92
C ASN A 86 -12.77 -24.89 7.33
N THR A 87 -13.41 -25.10 8.47
CA THR A 87 -14.31 -24.14 9.09
C THR A 87 -13.60 -23.49 10.28
N PHE A 88 -13.99 -22.27 10.62
CA PHE A 88 -13.43 -21.52 11.74
C PHE A 88 -14.57 -21.07 12.67
N ASP A 89 -14.46 -21.38 13.96
CA ASP A 89 -15.44 -20.94 14.95
C ASP A 89 -15.12 -19.52 15.44
N ALA A 90 -15.63 -18.53 14.70
CA ALA A 90 -15.43 -17.12 15.00
C ALA A 90 -15.99 -16.71 16.38
N LYS A 91 -17.11 -17.31 16.82
CA LYS A 91 -17.73 -16.98 18.11
C LYS A 91 -16.85 -17.44 19.25
N LYS A 92 -16.40 -18.70 19.22
CA LYS A 92 -15.49 -19.23 20.23
C LYS A 92 -14.14 -18.50 20.21
N PHE A 93 -13.63 -18.15 19.03
CA PHE A 93 -12.43 -17.32 18.91
C PHE A 93 -12.59 -15.97 19.62
N MET A 94 -13.71 -15.26 19.41
CA MET A 94 -13.99 -13.99 20.08
C MET A 94 -14.10 -14.17 21.60
N GLU A 95 -14.77 -15.22 22.07
CA GLU A 95 -14.88 -15.54 23.50
C GLU A 95 -13.50 -15.77 24.13
N GLU A 96 -12.66 -16.60 23.52
CA GLU A 96 -11.29 -16.86 23.99
C GLU A 96 -10.44 -15.60 23.96
N LEU A 97 -10.52 -14.79 22.90
CA LEU A 97 -9.74 -13.56 22.78
C LEU A 97 -10.14 -12.50 23.81
N GLN A 98 -11.43 -12.45 24.19
CA GLN A 98 -11.95 -11.53 25.21
C GLN A 98 -11.70 -11.99 26.66
N ASP A 99 -11.40 -13.28 26.89
CA ASP A 99 -11.13 -13.83 28.23
C ASP A 99 -9.74 -13.43 28.79
N ARG A 100 -9.60 -12.13 29.07
CA ARG A 100 -8.38 -11.55 29.66
C ARG A 100 -8.05 -12.09 31.06
N LYS A 101 -8.97 -12.78 31.73
CA LYS A 101 -8.73 -13.34 33.08
C LYS A 101 -7.92 -14.63 32.99
N HIS A 102 -8.14 -15.43 31.96
CA HIS A 102 -7.48 -16.72 31.79
C HIS A 102 -6.41 -16.70 30.69
N ASN A 103 -6.47 -15.73 29.76
CA ASN A 103 -5.51 -15.60 28.68
C ASN A 103 -4.55 -14.42 28.89
N ASN A 104 -3.26 -14.72 28.94
CA ASN A 104 -2.18 -13.73 28.97
C ASN A 104 -1.92 -13.15 27.56
N SER A 105 -0.96 -12.21 27.44
CA SER A 105 -0.58 -11.60 26.15
C SER A 105 -0.22 -12.66 25.11
N ASP A 106 0.68 -13.58 25.47
CA ASP A 106 1.15 -14.66 24.59
C ASP A 106 0.00 -15.52 24.02
N ALA A 107 -0.98 -15.89 24.84
CA ALA A 107 -2.13 -16.66 24.40
C ALA A 107 -2.97 -15.88 23.37
N ARG A 108 -3.18 -14.58 23.58
CA ARG A 108 -3.92 -13.72 22.65
C ARG A 108 -3.14 -13.49 21.34
N THR A 109 -1.83 -13.33 21.41
CA THR A 109 -0.93 -13.28 20.25
C THR A 109 -1.10 -14.54 19.39
N GLN A 110 -1.07 -15.73 20.00
CA GLN A 110 -1.25 -17.00 19.28
C GLN A 110 -2.63 -17.13 18.61
N LEU A 111 -3.68 -16.66 19.29
CA LEU A 111 -5.02 -16.62 18.71
C LEU A 111 -5.08 -15.69 17.49
N LEU A 112 -4.53 -14.47 17.59
CA LEU A 112 -4.51 -13.51 16.48
C LEU A 112 -3.70 -14.03 15.30
N GLU A 113 -2.53 -14.65 15.55
CA GLU A 113 -1.73 -15.30 14.51
C GLU A 113 -2.50 -16.42 13.81
N LEU A 114 -3.27 -17.22 14.55
CA LEU A 114 -4.14 -18.23 13.97
C LEU A 114 -5.20 -17.60 13.05
N TYR A 115 -5.88 -16.55 13.52
CA TYR A 115 -6.89 -15.85 12.72
C TYR A 115 -6.29 -15.30 11.41
N ILE A 116 -5.16 -14.59 11.52
CA ILE A 116 -4.42 -14.04 10.37
C ILE A 116 -4.03 -15.17 9.41
N LYS A 117 -3.49 -16.29 9.91
CA LYS A 117 -3.10 -17.44 9.09
C LYS A 117 -4.28 -18.07 8.38
N VAL A 118 -5.41 -18.26 9.07
CA VAL A 118 -6.63 -18.80 8.47
C VAL A 118 -7.11 -17.89 7.34
N LEU A 119 -7.27 -16.60 7.64
CA LEU A 119 -7.84 -15.66 6.68
C LEU A 119 -6.92 -15.43 5.49
N ARG A 120 -5.61 -15.33 5.69
CA ARG A 120 -4.63 -15.10 4.61
C ARG A 120 -4.30 -16.35 3.80
N HIS A 121 -4.11 -17.51 4.44
CA HIS A 121 -3.53 -18.69 3.76
C HIS A 121 -4.60 -19.70 3.33
N ARG A 122 -5.77 -19.68 3.98
CA ARG A 122 -6.82 -20.68 3.82
C ARG A 122 -8.15 -20.06 3.39
N PHE A 123 -8.13 -18.85 2.82
CA PHE A 123 -9.32 -18.25 2.22
C PHE A 123 -9.92 -19.22 1.19
N ALA A 124 -11.23 -19.37 1.28
CA ALA A 124 -12.06 -20.28 0.51
C ALA A 124 -13.51 -19.75 0.51
N PRO A 125 -14.41 -20.19 -0.38
CA PRO A 125 -15.80 -19.72 -0.37
C PRO A 125 -16.52 -19.96 0.97
N ALA A 126 -16.19 -21.05 1.67
CA ALA A 126 -16.71 -21.34 3.02
C ALA A 126 -16.29 -20.32 4.10
N THR A 127 -15.30 -19.47 3.81
CA THR A 127 -14.88 -18.38 4.72
C THR A 127 -16.02 -17.39 4.93
N HIS A 128 -16.81 -17.12 3.89
CA HIS A 128 -17.95 -16.23 3.95
C HIS A 128 -19.03 -16.71 4.93
N GLU A 129 -19.20 -18.02 5.10
CA GLU A 129 -20.24 -18.59 5.97
C GLU A 129 -20.08 -18.17 7.44
N TRP A 130 -18.85 -18.01 7.91
CA TRP A 130 -18.59 -17.60 9.29
C TRP A 130 -18.13 -16.15 9.41
N LEU A 131 -17.42 -15.63 8.40
CA LEU A 131 -16.84 -14.29 8.45
C LEU A 131 -17.92 -13.24 8.33
N ASP A 132 -18.83 -13.34 7.35
CA ASP A 132 -19.76 -12.26 7.04
C ASP A 132 -20.73 -12.00 8.21
N GLU A 133 -21.19 -13.05 8.89
CA GLU A 133 -22.03 -12.92 10.11
C GLU A 133 -21.28 -12.26 11.28
N SER A 134 -19.95 -12.41 11.34
CA SER A 134 -19.13 -12.00 12.49
C SER A 134 -18.25 -10.78 12.21
N ALA A 135 -18.20 -10.28 10.96
CA ALA A 135 -17.17 -9.36 10.51
C ALA A 135 -17.19 -8.02 11.26
N ASN A 136 -18.38 -7.46 11.50
CA ASN A 136 -18.54 -6.22 12.27
C ASN A 136 -18.08 -6.38 13.73
N GLU A 137 -18.49 -7.46 14.40
CA GLU A 137 -18.09 -7.73 15.79
C GLU A 137 -16.58 -7.99 15.91
N LEU A 138 -16.01 -8.73 14.96
CA LEU A 138 -14.57 -8.96 14.85
C LEU A 138 -13.80 -7.65 14.63
N ALA A 139 -14.25 -6.82 13.67
CA ALA A 139 -13.62 -5.54 13.37
C ALA A 139 -13.64 -4.60 14.59
N GLU A 140 -14.78 -4.48 15.28
CA GLU A 140 -14.87 -3.72 16.53
C GLU A 140 -13.96 -4.27 17.64
N LEU A 141 -13.90 -5.59 17.78
CA LEU A 141 -13.03 -6.26 18.75
C LEU A 141 -11.57 -5.95 18.46
N PHE A 142 -11.16 -6.02 17.19
CA PHE A 142 -9.78 -5.81 16.77
C PHE A 142 -9.33 -4.37 16.90
N VAL A 143 -10.11 -3.38 16.45
CA VAL A 143 -9.73 -1.97 16.60
C VAL A 143 -9.65 -1.57 18.08
N ARG A 144 -10.54 -2.11 18.92
CA ARG A 144 -10.50 -1.92 20.37
C ARG A 144 -9.30 -2.62 21.01
N GLY A 145 -8.95 -3.80 20.52
CA GLY A 145 -7.76 -4.56 20.92
C GLY A 145 -6.48 -3.81 20.60
N ALA A 146 -6.36 -3.27 19.39
CA ALA A 146 -5.24 -2.44 18.96
C ALA A 146 -5.05 -1.23 19.88
N ASN A 147 -6.12 -0.53 20.26
CA ASN A 147 -6.02 0.65 21.15
C ASN A 147 -5.72 0.29 22.63
N ARG A 148 -5.89 -0.97 23.05
CA ARG A 148 -5.81 -1.38 24.46
C ARG A 148 -4.83 -2.52 24.73
N GLY A 149 -4.09 -2.96 23.72
CA GLY A 149 -3.08 -4.01 23.85
C GLY A 149 -1.91 -3.50 24.68
N MET A 150 -1.38 -4.37 25.55
CA MET A 150 -0.30 -3.98 26.46
C MET A 150 1.05 -3.97 25.76
N GLU A 151 1.24 -4.91 24.84
CA GLU A 151 2.49 -5.10 24.10
C GLU A 151 2.31 -4.69 22.64
N ALA A 152 3.33 -4.05 22.06
CA ALA A 152 3.32 -3.59 20.66
C ALA A 152 2.97 -4.72 19.68
N ARG A 153 3.57 -5.92 19.86
CA ARG A 153 3.27 -7.10 19.03
C ARG A 153 1.80 -7.48 19.05
N GLU A 154 1.15 -7.43 20.22
CA GLU A 154 -0.27 -7.73 20.36
C GLU A 154 -1.11 -6.67 19.60
N ARG A 155 -0.79 -5.38 19.78
CA ARG A 155 -1.48 -4.27 19.08
C ARG A 155 -1.34 -4.37 17.56
N LEU A 156 -0.13 -4.67 17.08
CA LEU A 156 0.16 -4.88 15.66
C LEU A 156 -0.67 -6.03 15.07
N LEU A 157 -0.75 -7.17 15.76
CA LEU A 157 -1.55 -8.31 15.31
C LEU A 157 -3.05 -7.99 15.29
N TYR A 158 -3.53 -7.18 16.24
CA TYR A 158 -4.90 -6.66 16.18
C TYR A 158 -5.15 -5.78 14.95
N LEU A 159 -4.22 -4.87 14.61
CA LEU A 159 -4.34 -4.04 13.42
C LEU A 159 -4.29 -4.87 12.13
N GLN A 160 -3.44 -5.87 12.07
CA GLN A 160 -3.36 -6.81 10.93
C GLN A 160 -4.64 -7.64 10.79
N ALA A 161 -5.17 -8.16 11.89
CA ALA A 161 -6.44 -8.89 11.90
C ALA A 161 -7.59 -7.98 11.42
N TYR A 162 -7.66 -6.74 11.93
CA TYR A 162 -8.63 -5.74 11.50
C TYR A 162 -8.58 -5.47 9.99
N LEU A 163 -7.38 -5.21 9.45
CA LEU A 163 -7.17 -5.02 8.02
C LEU A 163 -7.60 -6.22 7.18
N LEU A 164 -7.26 -7.44 7.63
CA LEU A 164 -7.67 -8.65 6.93
C LEU A 164 -9.19 -8.84 6.96
N THR A 165 -9.86 -8.51 8.07
CA THR A 165 -11.33 -8.53 8.15
C THR A 165 -11.95 -7.58 7.13
N LEU A 166 -11.51 -6.31 7.10
CA LEU A 166 -12.04 -5.31 6.16
C LEU A 166 -11.74 -5.64 4.70
N SER A 167 -10.59 -6.24 4.44
CA SER A 167 -10.19 -6.65 3.09
C SER A 167 -10.79 -7.98 2.65
N SER A 168 -11.63 -8.63 3.48
CA SER A 168 -12.19 -9.96 3.20
C SER A 168 -13.71 -10.06 3.30
N SER A 169 -14.41 -9.02 3.76
CA SER A 169 -15.87 -8.99 3.87
C SER A 169 -16.43 -7.68 3.34
N GLU A 170 -17.49 -7.76 2.52
CA GLU A 170 -18.13 -6.58 1.91
C GLU A 170 -19.10 -5.87 2.84
N GLU A 171 -19.54 -6.48 3.93
CA GLU A 171 -20.66 -5.95 4.73
C GLU A 171 -20.19 -5.25 6.03
N VAL A 172 -18.91 -4.90 6.12
CA VAL A 172 -18.38 -4.22 7.30
C VAL A 172 -18.71 -2.73 7.28
N ASP A 173 -19.34 -2.26 8.36
CA ASP A 173 -19.76 -0.88 8.59
C ASP A 173 -19.29 -0.43 9.98
N VAL A 174 -18.04 0.00 10.06
CA VAL A 174 -17.35 0.38 11.30
C VAL A 174 -16.73 1.78 11.24
N TYR A 175 -16.95 2.53 10.16
CA TYR A 175 -16.29 3.82 9.90
C TYR A 175 -16.44 4.79 11.08
N GLU A 176 -17.68 5.05 11.51
CA GLU A 176 -18.04 6.02 12.56
C GLU A 176 -17.25 5.81 13.87
N HIS A 177 -16.95 4.55 14.23
CA HIS A 177 -16.23 4.22 15.46
C HIS A 177 -14.74 3.94 15.23
N GLY A 178 -14.40 3.40 14.06
CA GLY A 178 -13.05 3.02 13.68
C GLY A 178 -12.16 4.23 13.41
N GLU A 179 -12.67 5.24 12.71
CA GLU A 179 -11.88 6.40 12.27
C GLU A 179 -11.23 7.14 13.43
N GLY A 180 -12.02 7.53 14.43
CA GLY A 180 -11.53 8.25 15.61
C GLY A 180 -10.54 7.41 16.44
N THR A 181 -10.80 6.11 16.56
CA THR A 181 -9.91 5.19 17.30
C THR A 181 -8.57 5.02 16.58
N LEU A 182 -8.58 4.90 15.25
CA LEU A 182 -7.37 4.72 14.45
C LEU A 182 -6.54 6.00 14.39
N LYS A 183 -7.17 7.17 14.24
CA LYS A 183 -6.48 8.46 14.36
C LYS A 183 -5.81 8.62 15.73
N GLN A 184 -6.46 8.13 16.79
CA GLN A 184 -5.85 8.10 18.12
C GLN A 184 -4.63 7.17 18.16
N ILE A 185 -4.74 5.93 17.65
CA ILE A 185 -3.60 4.99 17.60
C ILE A 185 -2.43 5.61 16.82
N ILE A 186 -2.69 6.21 15.66
CA ILE A 186 -1.64 6.82 14.82
C ILE A 186 -0.91 7.95 15.56
N ALA A 187 -1.61 8.74 16.38
CA ALA A 187 -1.01 9.82 17.16
C ALA A 187 -0.28 9.30 18.42
N ASP A 188 -0.95 8.44 19.19
CA ASP A 188 -0.57 8.14 20.57
C ASP A 188 0.30 6.88 20.74
N ASP A 189 0.34 5.95 19.76
CA ASP A 189 1.09 4.68 19.91
C ASP A 189 2.60 4.94 20.01
N ASP A 190 3.31 4.17 20.81
CA ASP A 190 4.75 4.29 21.01
C ASP A 190 5.57 3.42 20.05
N ASP A 191 4.89 2.56 19.28
CA ASP A 191 5.49 1.68 18.29
C ASP A 191 5.19 2.15 16.86
N GLU A 192 6.25 2.30 16.06
CA GLU A 192 6.19 2.87 14.72
C GLU A 192 5.49 1.93 13.73
N GLU A 193 5.60 0.62 13.90
CA GLU A 193 4.87 -0.36 13.08
C GLU A 193 3.37 -0.29 13.37
N CYS A 194 2.97 -0.14 14.64
CA CYS A 194 1.58 0.08 15.01
C CYS A 194 1.02 1.37 14.39
N LYS A 195 1.78 2.47 14.38
CA LYS A 195 1.37 3.70 13.69
C LYS A 195 1.21 3.49 12.18
N ALA A 196 2.17 2.83 11.52
CA ALA A 196 2.12 2.55 10.09
C ALA A 196 0.93 1.65 9.71
N PHE A 197 0.68 0.58 10.47
CA PHE A 197 -0.49 -0.28 10.28
C PHE A 197 -1.80 0.43 10.66
N GLY A 198 -1.77 1.37 11.59
CA GLY A 198 -2.87 2.28 11.89
C GLY A 198 -3.25 3.14 10.68
N ILE A 199 -2.26 3.69 9.96
CA ILE A 199 -2.46 4.43 8.71
C ILE A 199 -3.16 3.54 7.67
N TYR A 200 -2.64 2.32 7.43
CA TYR A 200 -3.26 1.40 6.48
C TYR A 200 -4.67 1.01 6.90
N ALA A 201 -4.88 0.71 8.19
CA ALA A 201 -6.19 0.40 8.74
C ALA A 201 -7.17 1.54 8.50
N LEU A 202 -6.76 2.80 8.72
CA LEU A 202 -7.60 3.97 8.47
C LEU A 202 -8.00 4.09 6.98
N CYS A 203 -7.08 3.83 6.05
CA CYS A 203 -7.40 3.76 4.62
C CYS A 203 -8.49 2.71 4.33
N PHE A 204 -8.37 1.51 4.91
CA PHE A 204 -9.38 0.45 4.71
C PHE A 204 -10.69 0.76 5.42
N THR A 205 -10.67 1.38 6.60
CA THR A 205 -11.87 1.81 7.33
C THR A 205 -12.68 2.80 6.49
N VAL A 206 -12.01 3.75 5.84
CA VAL A 206 -12.68 4.72 4.96
C VAL A 206 -13.21 4.06 3.69
N LEU A 207 -12.40 3.25 3.00
CA LEU A 207 -12.79 2.70 1.68
C LEU A 207 -13.73 1.49 1.76
N TYR A 208 -13.56 0.65 2.78
CA TYR A 208 -14.26 -0.64 2.91
C TYR A 208 -15.07 -0.77 4.19
N GLY A 209 -14.81 0.05 5.20
CA GLY A 209 -15.53 0.04 6.48
C GLY A 209 -16.75 0.95 6.57
N GLY A 210 -17.27 1.46 5.44
CA GLY A 210 -18.51 2.26 5.40
C GLY A 210 -18.32 3.77 5.16
N GLY A 211 -17.10 4.25 4.95
CA GLY A 211 -16.84 5.64 4.57
C GLY A 211 -17.23 5.95 3.12
N GLY A 212 -17.53 7.22 2.84
CA GLY A 212 -17.87 7.71 1.51
C GLY A 212 -16.73 8.47 0.82
N GLU A 213 -17.04 9.02 -0.35
CA GLU A 213 -16.09 9.82 -1.15
C GLU A 213 -15.59 11.08 -0.41
N THR A 214 -16.44 11.70 0.41
CA THR A 214 -16.06 12.89 1.18
C THR A 214 -15.03 12.53 2.24
N GLU A 215 -15.26 11.43 2.95
CA GLU A 215 -14.37 10.89 3.97
C GLU A 215 -13.03 10.44 3.35
N ALA A 216 -13.05 9.91 2.13
CA ALA A 216 -11.84 9.59 1.37
C ALA A 216 -11.01 10.85 1.03
N LEU A 217 -11.66 11.94 0.60
CA LEU A 217 -10.99 13.22 0.34
C LEU A 217 -10.43 13.83 1.63
N GLU A 218 -11.18 13.80 2.73
CA GLU A 218 -10.70 14.27 4.05
C GLU A 218 -9.51 13.43 4.55
N LEU A 219 -9.49 12.12 4.25
CA LEU A 219 -8.36 11.26 4.55
C LEU A 219 -7.12 11.62 3.72
N LEU A 220 -7.27 11.98 2.44
CA LEU A 220 -6.13 12.46 1.64
C LEU A 220 -5.49 13.71 2.26
N ASP A 221 -6.29 14.64 2.76
CA ASP A 221 -5.80 15.83 3.46
C ASP A 221 -5.08 15.46 4.78
N TYR A 222 -5.63 14.52 5.55
CA TYR A 222 -5.01 14.04 6.79
C TYR A 222 -3.65 13.36 6.53
N LEU A 223 -3.58 12.49 5.52
CA LEU A 223 -2.33 11.81 5.12
C LEU A 223 -1.31 12.82 4.59
N TYR A 224 -1.74 13.80 3.79
CA TYR A 224 -0.86 14.88 3.34
C TYR A 224 -0.28 15.68 4.51
N ALA A 225 -1.06 15.99 5.55
CA ALA A 225 -0.55 16.69 6.72
C ALA A 225 0.55 15.91 7.47
N ILE A 226 0.50 14.57 7.48
CA ILE A 226 1.57 13.73 8.01
C ILE A 226 2.83 13.85 7.13
N ILE A 227 2.65 13.84 5.81
CA ILE A 227 3.75 13.88 4.83
C ILE A 227 4.44 15.25 4.82
N GLU A 228 3.68 16.34 4.81
CA GLU A 228 4.20 17.72 4.79
C GLU A 228 4.98 18.06 6.08
N SER A 229 4.60 17.45 7.20
CA SER A 229 5.24 17.70 8.50
C SER A 229 6.35 16.71 8.84
N ASP A 230 6.75 15.84 7.89
CA ASP A 230 7.70 14.75 8.13
C ASP A 230 7.35 13.90 9.37
N GLY A 231 6.04 13.69 9.61
CA GLY A 231 5.50 12.94 10.75
C GLY A 231 5.30 13.73 12.05
N ASP A 232 5.71 15.00 12.12
CA ASP A 232 5.57 15.85 13.32
C ASP A 232 4.09 16.00 13.77
N ASN A 233 3.15 16.09 12.83
CA ASN A 233 1.72 16.23 13.14
C ASN A 233 1.10 15.05 13.95
N ILE A 234 1.82 13.94 14.08
CA ILE A 234 1.42 12.76 14.85
C ILE A 234 2.50 12.31 15.84
N ASP A 235 3.34 13.25 16.30
CA ASP A 235 4.45 13.03 17.23
C ASP A 235 5.47 11.97 16.75
N SER A 236 5.65 11.85 15.44
CA SER A 236 6.61 10.94 14.78
C SER A 236 7.69 11.72 14.02
N PHE A 237 8.38 12.61 14.74
CA PHE A 237 9.34 13.57 14.19
C PHE A 237 10.40 12.94 13.28
N ASP A 238 10.49 13.42 12.02
CA ASP A 238 11.50 13.03 11.03
C ASP A 238 11.58 11.51 10.81
N ASN A 239 10.41 10.86 10.82
CA ASN A 239 10.31 9.42 10.67
C ASN A 239 9.95 9.02 9.24
N GLY A 240 10.98 8.72 8.45
CA GLY A 240 10.83 8.29 7.05
C GLY A 240 9.95 7.05 6.86
N PHE A 241 9.93 6.11 7.82
CA PHE A 241 9.08 4.93 7.75
C PHE A 241 7.59 5.29 7.83
N ILE A 242 7.22 6.21 8.71
CA ILE A 242 5.86 6.72 8.85
C ILE A 242 5.44 7.56 7.64
N VAL A 243 6.32 8.44 7.14
CA VAL A 243 6.05 9.24 5.95
C VAL A 243 5.88 8.35 4.71
N ALA A 244 6.69 7.29 4.58
CA ALA A 244 6.55 6.31 3.51
C ALA A 244 5.20 5.56 3.58
N ALA A 245 4.75 5.19 4.79
CA ALA A 245 3.43 4.59 5.00
C ALA A 245 2.29 5.56 4.62
N ALA A 246 2.40 6.83 5.00
CA ALA A 246 1.42 7.86 4.65
C ALA A 246 1.35 8.09 3.14
N LEU A 247 2.48 8.18 2.43
CA LEU A 247 2.52 8.29 0.96
C LEU A 247 1.86 7.09 0.27
N ARG A 248 2.13 5.88 0.75
CA ARG A 248 1.50 4.66 0.23
C ARG A 248 0.00 4.62 0.50
N GLY A 249 -0.42 5.06 1.68
CA GLY A 249 -1.84 5.23 2.01
C GLY A 249 -2.51 6.28 1.12
N TRP A 250 -1.83 7.40 0.85
CA TRP A 250 -2.36 8.48 0.03
C TRP A 250 -2.59 8.02 -1.41
N SER A 251 -1.61 7.35 -2.04
CA SER A 251 -1.77 6.83 -3.40
C SER A 251 -2.84 5.74 -3.48
N PHE A 252 -2.95 4.90 -2.46
CA PHE A 252 -4.00 3.89 -2.36
C PHE A 252 -5.39 4.53 -2.29
N VAL A 253 -5.61 5.52 -1.43
CA VAL A 253 -6.91 6.22 -1.34
C VAL A 253 -7.22 6.99 -2.62
N ALA A 254 -6.25 7.74 -3.16
CA ALA A 254 -6.43 8.51 -4.39
C ALA A 254 -6.79 7.62 -5.58
N SER A 255 -6.27 6.38 -5.63
CA SER A 255 -6.62 5.41 -6.68
C SER A 255 -8.09 4.95 -6.68
N HIS A 256 -8.85 5.23 -5.61
CA HIS A 256 -10.28 4.90 -5.47
C HIS A 256 -11.21 6.11 -5.65
N VAL A 257 -10.65 7.32 -5.80
CA VAL A 257 -11.42 8.56 -5.91
C VAL A 257 -11.39 9.05 -7.36
N ASP A 258 -12.56 9.38 -7.91
CA ASP A 258 -12.70 9.84 -9.30
C ASP A 258 -12.01 11.20 -9.53
N ASP A 259 -12.30 12.16 -8.65
CA ASP A 259 -11.78 13.52 -8.71
C ASP A 259 -11.19 13.91 -7.36
N PHE A 260 -9.87 13.89 -7.32
CA PHE A 260 -9.08 14.38 -6.19
C PHE A 260 -8.21 15.58 -6.60
N SER A 261 -8.62 16.34 -7.63
CA SER A 261 -7.85 17.47 -8.17
C SER A 261 -7.43 18.49 -7.11
N TYR A 262 -8.34 18.83 -6.18
CA TYR A 262 -8.03 19.72 -5.05
C TYR A 262 -6.91 19.15 -4.15
N ALA A 263 -7.05 17.89 -3.74
CA ALA A 263 -6.04 17.22 -2.91
C ALA A 263 -4.70 17.09 -3.66
N ALA A 264 -4.73 16.81 -4.98
CA ALA A 264 -3.55 16.77 -5.82
C ALA A 264 -2.82 18.13 -5.88
N THR A 265 -3.55 19.23 -6.08
CA THR A 265 -2.98 20.58 -6.10
C THR A 265 -2.34 20.94 -4.76
N MET A 266 -2.94 20.54 -3.63
CA MET A 266 -2.35 20.79 -2.31
C MET A 266 -1.12 19.91 -2.05
N ALA A 267 -1.14 18.66 -2.50
CA ALA A 267 -0.11 17.69 -2.15
C ALA A 267 1.14 17.73 -3.04
N LEU A 268 1.03 18.20 -4.29
CA LEU A 268 2.08 18.04 -5.31
C LEU A 268 3.40 18.72 -4.92
N ASP A 269 3.36 19.91 -4.32
CA ASP A 269 4.56 20.61 -3.86
C ASP A 269 5.25 19.85 -2.72
N GLY A 270 4.49 19.35 -1.74
CA GLY A 270 5.04 18.52 -0.67
C GLY A 270 5.64 17.22 -1.21
N PHE A 271 4.99 16.53 -2.16
CA PHE A 271 5.57 15.33 -2.77
C PHE A 271 6.85 15.62 -3.55
N TYR A 272 6.94 16.80 -4.19
CA TYR A 272 8.17 17.25 -4.83
C TYR A 272 9.31 17.45 -3.82
N GLU A 273 9.02 18.02 -2.65
CA GLU A 273 9.99 18.17 -1.56
C GLU A 273 10.45 16.81 -1.01
N GLN A 274 9.52 15.85 -0.89
CA GLN A 274 9.82 14.49 -0.41
C GLN A 274 10.73 13.68 -1.34
N LEU A 275 10.90 14.08 -2.61
CA LEU A 275 11.93 13.50 -3.49
C LEU A 275 13.36 13.73 -2.96
N ASP A 276 13.55 14.72 -2.08
CA ASP A 276 14.84 15.07 -1.51
C ASP A 276 15.09 14.41 -0.14
N SER A 277 14.17 13.55 0.31
CA SER A 277 14.33 12.75 1.52
C SER A 277 15.57 11.85 1.44
N VAL A 278 16.17 11.57 2.60
CA VAL A 278 17.25 10.58 2.73
C VAL A 278 16.73 9.15 2.74
N ASP A 279 15.43 8.98 3.01
CA ASP A 279 14.77 7.68 3.04
C ASP A 279 14.32 7.25 1.64
N VAL A 280 14.73 6.06 1.24
CA VAL A 280 14.45 5.54 -0.10
C VAL A 280 12.98 5.15 -0.28
N GLY A 281 12.31 4.71 0.77
CA GLY A 281 10.87 4.43 0.75
C GLY A 281 10.07 5.70 0.49
N VAL A 282 10.43 6.80 1.16
CA VAL A 282 9.83 8.13 0.96
C VAL A 282 10.03 8.59 -0.48
N GLN A 283 11.26 8.57 -1.00
CA GLN A 283 11.55 8.98 -2.39
C GLN A 283 10.78 8.13 -3.42
N THR A 284 10.74 6.82 -3.21
CA THR A 284 10.05 5.87 -4.08
C THR A 284 8.55 6.15 -4.11
N ASN A 285 7.91 6.27 -2.94
CA ASN A 285 6.48 6.49 -2.84
C ASN A 285 6.08 7.90 -3.30
N ALA A 286 6.89 8.93 -3.01
CA ALA A 286 6.65 10.29 -3.50
C ALA A 286 6.67 10.35 -5.04
N SER A 287 7.62 9.67 -5.68
CA SER A 287 7.67 9.59 -7.14
C SER A 287 6.45 8.89 -7.74
N ALA A 288 5.94 7.85 -7.07
CA ALA A 288 4.73 7.14 -7.48
C ALA A 288 3.46 8.00 -7.30
N CYS A 289 3.34 8.74 -6.19
CA CYS A 289 2.24 9.69 -5.96
C CYS A 289 2.21 10.79 -7.02
N ILE A 290 3.38 11.36 -7.37
CA ILE A 290 3.48 12.36 -8.45
C ILE A 290 3.01 11.74 -9.78
N ALA A 291 3.49 10.54 -10.11
CA ALA A 291 3.13 9.88 -11.37
C ALA A 291 1.62 9.56 -11.42
N LEU A 292 1.02 9.14 -10.30
CA LEU A 292 -0.42 8.94 -10.15
C LEU A 292 -1.21 10.23 -10.37
N ILE A 293 -0.80 11.35 -9.77
CA ILE A 293 -1.47 12.65 -9.97
C ILE A 293 -1.50 13.01 -11.46
N PHE A 294 -0.38 12.89 -12.17
CA PHE A 294 -0.32 13.22 -13.59
C PHE A 294 -1.04 12.20 -14.46
N GLU A 295 -1.09 10.92 -14.08
CA GLU A 295 -1.94 9.92 -14.72
C GLU A 295 -3.42 10.29 -14.61
N SER A 296 -3.90 10.57 -13.39
CA SER A 296 -5.29 10.94 -13.15
C SER A 296 -5.66 12.26 -13.83
N ALA A 297 -4.77 13.26 -13.82
CA ALA A 297 -4.98 14.53 -14.52
C ALA A 297 -5.18 14.34 -16.02
N ARG A 298 -4.35 13.49 -16.66
CA ARG A 298 -4.49 13.17 -18.09
C ARG A 298 -5.78 12.43 -18.38
N ASN A 299 -6.10 11.40 -17.58
CA ASN A 299 -7.34 10.64 -17.76
C ASN A 299 -8.56 11.56 -17.62
N HIS A 300 -8.55 12.48 -16.65
CA HIS A 300 -9.60 13.47 -16.45
C HIS A 300 -9.73 14.42 -17.65
N GLU A 301 -8.61 14.92 -18.20
CA GLU A 301 -8.62 15.77 -19.40
C GLU A 301 -9.13 15.01 -20.64
N GLU A 302 -8.77 13.74 -20.80
CA GLU A 302 -9.27 12.88 -21.89
C GLU A 302 -10.78 12.63 -21.78
N GLU A 303 -11.31 12.47 -20.56
CA GLU A 303 -12.72 12.17 -20.30
C GLU A 303 -13.62 13.42 -20.33
N THR A 304 -13.13 14.56 -19.83
CA THR A 304 -13.93 15.78 -19.62
C THR A 304 -13.57 16.92 -20.56
N GLY A 305 -12.35 16.93 -21.10
CA GLY A 305 -11.77 18.06 -21.82
C GLY A 305 -11.27 19.21 -20.93
N GLU A 306 -11.35 19.06 -19.60
CA GLU A 306 -10.87 20.04 -18.63
C GLU A 306 -9.55 19.59 -18.01
N SER A 307 -8.57 20.50 -17.91
CA SER A 307 -7.27 20.20 -17.31
C SER A 307 -7.22 20.60 -15.83
N TRP A 308 -6.47 19.85 -15.03
CA TRP A 308 -6.18 20.23 -13.64
C TRP A 308 -5.17 21.37 -13.59
N ASP A 309 -5.41 22.36 -12.73
CA ASP A 309 -4.47 23.47 -12.47
C ASP A 309 -3.43 23.03 -11.43
N LEU A 310 -2.40 22.32 -11.90
CA LEU A 310 -1.33 21.78 -11.05
C LEU A 310 -0.19 22.80 -10.85
N PRO A 311 0.34 22.96 -9.62
CA PRO A 311 1.30 24.01 -9.30
C PRO A 311 2.72 23.75 -9.84
N VAL A 312 3.04 22.50 -10.21
CA VAL A 312 4.39 22.09 -10.62
C VAL A 312 4.45 21.72 -12.09
N ASN A 313 5.45 22.27 -12.79
CA ASN A 313 5.74 21.93 -14.18
C ASN A 313 6.35 20.50 -14.28
N PRO A 314 5.77 19.60 -15.10
CA PRO A 314 6.31 18.26 -15.38
C PRO A 314 7.81 18.23 -15.71
N GLU A 315 8.32 19.19 -16.48
CA GLU A 315 9.74 19.22 -16.90
C GLU A 315 10.69 19.43 -15.70
N LYS A 316 10.24 20.18 -14.69
CA LYS A 316 11.02 20.38 -13.46
C LYS A 316 11.08 19.07 -12.66
N LEU A 317 9.98 18.33 -12.61
CA LEU A 317 9.88 17.03 -11.94
C LEU A 317 10.76 15.99 -12.62
N THR A 318 10.67 15.86 -13.94
CA THR A 318 11.49 14.91 -14.71
C THR A 318 12.98 15.23 -14.58
N GLY A 319 13.36 16.50 -14.61
CA GLY A 319 14.73 16.96 -14.36
C GLY A 319 15.24 16.53 -13.00
N ARG A 320 14.46 16.77 -11.94
CA ARG A 320 14.84 16.39 -10.57
C ARG A 320 14.95 14.88 -10.38
N MET A 321 13.94 14.12 -10.81
CA MET A 321 13.95 12.66 -10.75
C MET A 321 15.12 12.07 -11.55
N SER A 322 15.47 12.68 -12.69
CA SER A 322 16.61 12.27 -13.51
C SER A 322 17.95 12.49 -12.82
N GLU A 323 18.08 13.55 -12.03
CA GLU A 323 19.26 13.76 -11.19
C GLU A 323 19.35 12.69 -10.10
N LEU A 324 18.26 12.45 -9.38
CA LEU A 324 18.19 11.44 -8.31
C LEU A 324 18.49 10.03 -8.83
N ALA A 325 17.94 9.65 -9.99
CA ALA A 325 18.19 8.33 -10.60
C ALA A 325 19.66 8.11 -11.00
N LYS A 326 20.44 9.18 -11.18
CA LYS A 326 21.89 9.13 -11.44
C LYS A 326 22.71 9.09 -10.16
N GLN A 327 22.17 9.56 -9.04
CA GLN A 327 22.86 9.54 -7.77
C GLN A 327 23.03 8.10 -7.29
N SER A 328 24.24 7.77 -6.82
CA SER A 328 24.52 6.47 -6.22
C SER A 328 24.90 6.70 -4.76
N SER A 329 23.90 6.64 -3.88
CA SER A 329 24.17 6.66 -2.45
C SER A 329 24.72 5.31 -2.00
N LYS A 330 26.01 5.24 -1.68
CA LYS A 330 26.63 3.98 -1.21
C LYS A 330 26.19 3.58 0.20
N SER A 331 25.50 4.46 0.93
CA SER A 331 24.94 4.16 2.25
C SER A 331 23.69 3.30 2.19
N VAL A 332 23.05 3.20 1.02
CA VAL A 332 21.84 2.40 0.79
C VAL A 332 22.21 1.04 0.20
N SER A 333 21.40 0.03 0.50
CA SER A 333 21.55 -1.30 -0.09
C SER A 333 21.54 -1.24 -1.63
N LYS A 334 22.08 -2.29 -2.26
CA LYS A 334 22.08 -2.38 -3.73
C LYS A 334 20.67 -2.63 -4.28
N LYS A 335 19.79 -3.26 -3.50
CA LYS A 335 18.42 -3.59 -3.86
C LYS A 335 17.60 -2.29 -3.90
N ASP A 336 17.54 -1.56 -2.79
CA ASP A 336 16.72 -0.34 -2.69
C ASP A 336 17.17 0.74 -3.67
N ARG A 337 18.47 0.85 -3.95
CA ARG A 337 18.96 1.73 -5.03
C ARG A 337 18.44 1.38 -6.41
N ARG A 338 18.31 0.09 -6.70
CA ARG A 338 17.76 -0.38 -7.98
C ARG A 338 16.27 -0.06 -8.01
N ASP A 339 15.55 -0.40 -6.95
CA ASP A 339 14.11 -0.23 -6.87
C ASP A 339 13.72 1.25 -6.95
N LEU A 340 14.45 2.13 -6.23
CA LEU A 340 14.31 3.58 -6.35
C LEU A 340 14.54 4.06 -7.78
N ARG A 341 15.64 3.63 -8.40
CA ARG A 341 15.97 4.03 -9.76
C ARG A 341 14.92 3.56 -10.76
N ASP A 342 14.43 2.33 -10.62
CA ASP A 342 13.41 1.76 -11.48
C ASP A 342 12.07 2.48 -11.30
N SER A 343 11.73 2.89 -10.06
CA SER A 343 10.56 3.73 -9.77
C SER A 343 10.69 5.14 -10.39
N LEU A 344 11.80 5.83 -10.15
CA LEU A 344 12.06 7.16 -10.71
C LEU A 344 12.05 7.16 -12.24
N ILE A 345 12.68 6.16 -12.89
CA ILE A 345 12.65 6.03 -14.35
C ILE A 345 11.24 5.78 -14.85
N SER A 346 10.46 4.97 -14.15
CA SER A 346 9.06 4.73 -14.48
C SER A 346 8.27 6.03 -14.40
N ALA A 347 8.38 6.78 -13.29
CA ALA A 347 7.69 8.06 -13.09
C ALA A 347 8.07 9.10 -14.17
N ILE A 348 9.37 9.23 -14.49
CA ILE A 348 9.85 10.08 -15.59
C ILE A 348 9.19 9.68 -16.91
N THR A 349 9.22 8.39 -17.24
CA THR A 349 8.62 7.89 -18.50
C THR A 349 7.12 8.17 -18.53
N SER A 350 6.44 8.05 -17.40
CA SER A 350 5.02 8.37 -17.26
C SER A 350 4.70 9.85 -17.45
N LEU A 351 5.55 10.74 -16.93
CA LEU A 351 5.44 12.19 -17.13
C LEU A 351 5.68 12.57 -18.60
N GLU A 352 6.65 11.94 -19.26
CA GLU A 352 7.03 12.25 -20.65
C GLU A 352 6.09 11.64 -21.71
N LYS A 353 5.62 10.42 -21.49
CA LYS A 353 4.89 9.63 -22.50
C LYS A 353 3.43 9.35 -22.16
N GLY A 354 2.98 9.64 -20.95
CA GLY A 354 1.61 9.35 -20.53
C GLY A 354 1.30 7.86 -20.35
N VAL A 355 2.28 7.06 -19.94
CA VAL A 355 2.17 5.60 -19.74
C VAL A 355 2.26 5.24 -18.25
N GLY A 356 1.77 4.08 -17.83
CA GLY A 356 1.93 3.59 -16.46
C GLY A 356 3.33 3.08 -16.11
N PRO A 357 3.50 2.46 -14.92
CA PRO A 357 4.81 2.07 -14.42
C PRO A 357 5.46 0.94 -15.22
N GLY A 358 6.80 0.90 -15.25
CA GLY A 358 7.56 -0.18 -15.88
C GLY A 358 7.54 -0.21 -17.42
N TYR A 359 6.91 0.77 -18.06
CA TYR A 359 6.93 0.90 -19.52
C TYR A 359 8.37 1.08 -20.04
N SER A 360 8.74 0.29 -21.05
CA SER A 360 10.06 0.36 -21.69
C SER A 360 9.95 0.98 -23.08
N SER A 361 10.51 2.18 -23.21
CA SER A 361 10.72 2.85 -24.50
C SER A 361 11.85 2.24 -25.34
N ALA A 362 12.70 1.41 -24.74
CA ALA A 362 13.64 0.61 -25.50
C ALA A 362 12.87 -0.35 -26.41
N GLY A 363 13.38 -0.53 -27.63
CA GLY A 363 12.73 -1.37 -28.62
C GLY A 363 13.71 -1.91 -29.65
N TYR A 364 13.18 -2.63 -30.63
CA TYR A 364 13.95 -3.21 -31.72
C TYR A 364 13.37 -2.81 -33.08
N THR A 365 14.23 -2.70 -34.09
CA THR A 365 13.76 -2.51 -35.47
C THR A 365 13.36 -3.87 -36.03
N PRO A 366 12.09 -4.09 -36.39
CA PRO A 366 11.62 -5.36 -36.87
C PRO A 366 12.18 -5.68 -38.26
N GLN A 367 12.43 -6.96 -38.53
CA GLN A 367 12.90 -7.37 -39.85
C GLN A 367 11.76 -7.34 -40.88
N LYS A 368 12.11 -7.11 -42.16
CA LYS A 368 11.12 -7.01 -43.24
C LYS A 368 10.32 -8.31 -43.37
N GLY A 369 9.02 -8.25 -43.08
CA GLY A 369 8.09 -9.39 -43.14
C GLY A 369 7.81 -10.06 -41.79
N GLU A 370 8.38 -9.56 -40.69
CA GLU A 370 8.06 -10.00 -39.34
C GLU A 370 6.61 -9.63 -38.97
N ARG A 371 5.86 -10.57 -38.38
CA ARG A 371 4.53 -10.28 -37.82
C ARG A 371 4.71 -9.63 -36.46
N LEU A 372 4.28 -8.38 -36.34
CA LEU A 372 4.45 -7.60 -35.13
C LEU A 372 3.23 -7.71 -34.23
N ALA A 373 3.47 -7.89 -32.93
CA ALA A 373 2.44 -7.80 -31.91
C ALA A 373 2.00 -6.34 -31.67
N SER A 374 2.93 -5.39 -31.85
CA SER A 374 2.72 -3.96 -31.63
C SER A 374 3.16 -3.14 -32.85
N LYS A 375 2.53 -1.99 -33.07
CA LYS A 375 2.89 -1.11 -34.18
C LYS A 375 4.24 -0.45 -33.88
N PRO A 376 5.14 -0.34 -34.88
CA PRO A 376 6.35 0.47 -34.73
C PRO A 376 6.00 1.93 -34.47
N ASN A 377 6.84 2.62 -33.70
CA ASN A 377 6.78 4.06 -33.52
C ASN A 377 7.23 4.81 -34.80
N GLU A 378 7.25 6.14 -34.76
CA GLU A 378 7.62 6.98 -35.91
C GLU A 378 9.05 6.70 -36.44
N ASP A 379 9.96 6.24 -35.56
CA ASP A 379 11.32 5.84 -35.90
C ASP A 379 11.43 4.41 -36.45
N GLY A 380 10.31 3.70 -36.60
CA GLY A 380 10.26 2.31 -37.06
C GLY A 380 10.74 1.29 -36.02
N VAL A 381 10.78 1.67 -34.74
CA VAL A 381 11.16 0.83 -33.61
C VAL A 381 9.91 0.29 -32.91
N VAL A 382 9.89 -1.01 -32.62
CA VAL A 382 8.86 -1.65 -31.79
C VAL A 382 9.34 -1.64 -30.34
N GLU A 383 8.70 -0.82 -29.51
CA GLU A 383 8.99 -0.70 -28.07
C GLU A 383 8.59 -1.98 -27.33
N PHE A 384 9.35 -2.35 -26.29
CA PHE A 384 9.07 -3.56 -25.50
C PHE A 384 7.79 -3.44 -24.65
N GLY A 385 7.32 -2.22 -24.38
CA GLY A 385 6.09 -1.97 -23.64
C GLY A 385 6.19 -2.25 -22.14
N TYR A 386 5.07 -2.61 -21.51
CA TYR A 386 4.97 -2.82 -20.07
C TYR A 386 5.70 -4.08 -19.60
N ARG A 387 6.62 -3.90 -18.64
CA ARG A 387 7.40 -4.98 -18.02
C ARG A 387 6.86 -5.40 -16.67
N HIS A 388 6.17 -4.50 -15.97
CA HIS A 388 5.59 -4.79 -14.66
C HIS A 388 4.37 -5.69 -14.83
N LYS A 389 4.35 -6.78 -14.06
CA LYS A 389 3.33 -7.81 -14.13
C LYS A 389 3.02 -8.34 -12.75
N LEU A 390 1.74 -8.51 -12.46
CA LEU A 390 1.27 -9.25 -11.31
C LEU A 390 1.14 -10.72 -11.73
N ARG A 391 1.90 -11.60 -11.08
CA ARG A 391 1.88 -13.05 -11.32
C ARG A 391 1.23 -13.73 -10.13
N LEU A 392 0.12 -14.42 -10.35
CA LEU A 392 -0.63 -15.16 -9.33
C LEU A 392 -0.89 -16.57 -9.85
N GLY A 393 -0.03 -17.52 -9.47
CA GLY A 393 -0.06 -18.88 -10.01
C GLY A 393 0.08 -18.89 -11.53
N ASN A 394 -0.94 -19.41 -12.22
CA ASN A 394 -0.98 -19.46 -13.69
C ASN A 394 -1.52 -18.19 -14.34
N TYR A 395 -1.93 -17.19 -13.55
CA TYR A 395 -2.51 -15.95 -14.06
C TYR A 395 -1.47 -14.84 -14.07
N VAL A 396 -1.51 -14.03 -15.12
CA VAL A 396 -0.70 -12.83 -15.22
C VAL A 396 -1.53 -11.65 -15.69
N ALA A 397 -1.46 -10.57 -14.92
CA ALA A 397 -1.96 -9.26 -15.30
C ALA A 397 -0.79 -8.30 -15.57
N VAL A 398 -0.93 -7.49 -16.61
CA VAL A 398 -0.01 -6.37 -16.87
C VAL A 398 -0.40 -5.23 -15.92
N ILE A 399 0.60 -4.57 -15.35
CA ILE A 399 0.39 -3.37 -14.54
C ILE A 399 0.70 -2.18 -15.44
N ASP A 400 -0.34 -1.57 -16.00
CA ASP A 400 -0.26 -0.52 -17.01
C ASP A 400 -0.73 0.85 -16.53
N SER A 401 -1.13 0.97 -15.26
CA SER A 401 -1.48 2.24 -14.59
C SER A 401 -0.88 2.33 -13.19
N TRP A 402 -0.63 3.55 -12.73
CA TRP A 402 -0.18 3.86 -11.36
C TRP A 402 -1.31 3.65 -10.35
N SER A 403 -2.56 3.87 -10.74
CA SER A 403 -3.73 3.52 -9.92
C SER A 403 -3.73 2.03 -9.59
N LEU A 404 -3.61 1.17 -10.61
CA LEU A 404 -3.56 -0.29 -10.40
C LEU A 404 -2.32 -0.70 -9.61
N SER A 405 -1.16 -0.11 -9.89
CA SER A 405 0.07 -0.39 -9.12
C SER A 405 -0.13 -0.12 -7.63
N SER A 406 -0.72 1.03 -7.27
CA SER A 406 -0.94 1.42 -5.87
C SER A 406 -1.85 0.44 -5.13
N ARG A 407 -2.92 -0.03 -5.80
CA ARG A 407 -3.84 -1.05 -5.26
C ARG A 407 -3.18 -2.41 -5.11
N ILE A 408 -2.42 -2.85 -6.10
CA ILE A 408 -1.65 -4.11 -6.04
C ILE A 408 -0.64 -4.07 -4.91
N ASP A 409 0.08 -2.96 -4.75
CA ASP A 409 1.10 -2.82 -3.71
C ASP A 409 0.46 -2.90 -2.32
N MET A 410 -0.70 -2.29 -2.11
CA MET A 410 -1.44 -2.43 -0.85
C MET A 410 -1.91 -3.88 -0.61
N MET A 411 -2.47 -4.53 -1.64
CA MET A 411 -2.93 -5.92 -1.51
C MET A 411 -1.78 -6.91 -1.26
N ARG A 412 -0.61 -6.69 -1.86
CA ARG A 412 0.61 -7.46 -1.58
C ARG A 412 1.09 -7.28 -0.15
N LEU A 413 0.99 -6.07 0.41
CA LEU A 413 1.33 -5.81 1.81
C LEU A 413 0.43 -6.63 2.75
N LEU A 414 -0.87 -6.73 2.46
CA LEU A 414 -1.82 -7.43 3.32
C LEU A 414 -1.76 -8.95 3.19
N PHE A 415 -1.63 -9.47 1.96
CA PHE A 415 -1.78 -10.90 1.67
C PHE A 415 -0.47 -11.62 1.34
N GLY A 416 0.62 -10.89 1.06
CA GLY A 416 1.90 -11.45 0.65
C GLY A 416 1.76 -12.40 -0.55
N GLY A 417 2.54 -13.48 -0.55
CA GLY A 417 2.46 -14.55 -1.55
C GLY A 417 1.11 -15.30 -1.63
N HIS A 418 0.18 -15.02 -0.72
CA HIS A 418 -1.15 -15.64 -0.70
C HIS A 418 -2.24 -14.84 -1.40
N LEU A 419 -1.93 -13.66 -1.97
CA LEU A 419 -2.91 -12.86 -2.74
C LEU A 419 -3.64 -13.69 -3.83
N GLN A 420 -2.97 -14.69 -4.40
CA GLN A 420 -3.56 -15.61 -5.39
C GLN A 420 -4.78 -16.39 -4.87
N LYS A 421 -4.89 -16.61 -3.55
CA LYS A 421 -6.05 -17.26 -2.92
C LYS A 421 -7.26 -16.35 -2.81
N HIS A 422 -7.03 -15.04 -2.83
CA HIS A 422 -8.08 -14.05 -2.65
C HIS A 422 -8.62 -13.51 -3.97
N ILE A 423 -7.76 -13.28 -4.97
CA ILE A 423 -8.14 -12.54 -6.18
C ILE A 423 -9.40 -13.04 -6.91
N PHE A 424 -9.71 -14.34 -6.85
CA PHE A 424 -10.86 -14.94 -7.56
C PHE A 424 -12.04 -15.32 -6.65
N GLU A 425 -11.90 -15.16 -5.34
CA GLU A 425 -12.90 -15.61 -4.35
C GLU A 425 -13.28 -14.52 -3.36
N ASN A 426 -12.31 -13.68 -2.97
CA ASN A 426 -12.52 -12.56 -2.07
C ASN A 426 -13.08 -11.37 -2.86
N PRO A 427 -14.33 -10.98 -2.61
CA PRO A 427 -15.01 -9.95 -3.40
C PRO A 427 -14.37 -8.56 -3.23
N VAL A 428 -13.84 -8.22 -2.05
CA VAL A 428 -13.16 -6.94 -1.81
C VAL A 428 -11.86 -6.85 -2.62
N VAL A 429 -11.09 -7.93 -2.68
CA VAL A 429 -9.86 -7.98 -3.49
C VAL A 429 -10.19 -7.96 -4.99
N ALA A 430 -11.23 -8.69 -5.39
CA ALA A 430 -11.70 -8.68 -6.78
C ALA A 430 -12.19 -7.29 -7.22
N GLU A 431 -12.93 -6.57 -6.37
CA GLU A 431 -13.32 -5.17 -6.60
C GLU A 431 -12.08 -4.28 -6.69
N CYS A 432 -11.19 -4.38 -5.71
CA CYS A 432 -9.99 -3.56 -5.61
C CYS A 432 -9.03 -3.78 -6.79
N LEU A 433 -9.10 -4.90 -7.51
CA LEU A 433 -8.23 -5.20 -8.65
C LEU A 433 -9.03 -5.46 -9.94
N SER A 434 -10.23 -4.90 -10.04
CA SER A 434 -11.21 -5.19 -11.10
C SER A 434 -10.80 -4.78 -12.51
N ASP A 435 -9.89 -3.83 -12.65
CA ASP A 435 -9.32 -3.37 -13.92
C ASP A 435 -8.04 -4.10 -14.32
N ALA A 436 -7.56 -5.05 -13.51
CA ALA A 436 -6.46 -5.92 -13.89
C ALA A 436 -6.91 -6.97 -14.93
N ASP A 437 -6.33 -6.92 -16.13
CA ASP A 437 -6.60 -7.91 -17.18
C ASP A 437 -5.79 -9.19 -16.97
N PHE A 438 -6.39 -10.16 -16.28
CA PHE A 438 -5.76 -11.46 -16.02
C PHE A 438 -5.84 -12.39 -17.22
N THR A 439 -4.67 -12.75 -17.73
CA THR A 439 -4.51 -13.78 -18.77
C THR A 439 -3.96 -15.07 -18.18
N GLU A 440 -4.55 -16.21 -18.55
CA GLU A 440 -4.02 -17.52 -18.17
C GLU A 440 -2.75 -17.80 -19.00
N GLN A 441 -1.61 -18.01 -18.33
CA GLN A 441 -0.42 -18.53 -18.99
C GLN A 441 -0.71 -19.96 -19.42
N GLY A 442 -1.00 -20.11 -20.71
CA GLY A 442 -1.29 -21.41 -21.31
C GLY A 442 -0.28 -22.46 -20.85
N SER A 443 -0.79 -23.52 -20.21
CA SER A 443 -0.04 -24.73 -19.90
C SER A 443 0.72 -25.15 -21.14
N ARG A 444 2.05 -24.94 -21.15
CA ARG A 444 2.91 -25.59 -22.14
C ARG A 444 2.80 -27.09 -21.87
N LYS A 445 2.00 -27.77 -22.69
CA LYS A 445 2.03 -29.22 -22.84
C LYS A 445 3.38 -29.67 -23.39
#